data_AF-A0A7S1NI24-F1
#
_entry.id   AF-A0A7S1NI24-F1
#
_cell.length_a   1.000
_cell.length_b   1.000
_cell.length_c   1.000
_cell.angle_alpha   90.00
_cell.angle_beta   90.00
_cell.angle_gamma   90.00
#
_symmetry.space_group_name_H-M   'P 1'
#
loop_
_entity.id
_entity.type
_entity.pdbx_description
1 polymer ?
#
loop_
_entity_poly.entity_id
_entity_poly.type
_entity_poly.pdbx_seq_one_letter_code
_entity_poly.pdbx_strand_id
1 'polypeptide(L)'
;QEHSVRKCYVAKVWGEFPKGRHHVDTFIDFDKEAKRYTYVSKGSWSAKRAITIIRGHHYDPVTDTSLVLAFPRTGRTHQIRVHLHHLGHPIANDPVYNDDYSA
;
A
#
# COMPACT_ATOMS: atom_id res chain seq x y z
N GLN A 1 21.44 -7.53 -9.85
CA GLN A 1 21.87 -6.80 -8.65
C GLN A 1 21.11 -7.38 -7.47
N GLU A 2 21.80 -7.99 -6.51
CA GLU A 2 21.19 -8.50 -5.29
C GLU A 2 20.81 -7.34 -4.37
N HIS A 3 19.51 -7.12 -4.18
CA HIS A 3 19.00 -6.13 -3.24
C HIS A 3 19.06 -6.69 -1.81
N SER A 4 20.23 -6.60 -1.17
CA SER A 4 20.45 -7.08 0.22
C SER A 4 19.81 -6.20 1.30
N VAL A 5 19.32 -5.00 0.92
CA VAL A 5 18.73 -4.06 1.87
C VAL A 5 17.29 -4.46 2.21
N ARG A 6 17.06 -4.79 3.49
CA ARG A 6 15.72 -4.95 4.04
C ARG A 6 15.18 -3.60 4.49
N LYS A 7 14.04 -3.18 3.94
CA LYS A 7 13.36 -1.94 4.31
C LYS A 7 12.12 -2.25 5.14
N CYS A 8 11.87 -1.41 6.14
CA CYS A 8 10.68 -1.46 6.98
C CYS A 8 10.15 -0.03 7.14
N TYR A 9 8.85 0.14 6.95
CA TYR A 9 8.16 1.42 7.06
C TYR A 9 7.01 1.28 8.06
N VAL A 10 6.71 2.36 8.77
CA VAL A 10 5.51 2.50 9.58
C VAL A 10 4.54 3.39 8.81
N ALA A 11 3.26 3.02 8.76
CA ALA A 11 2.22 3.86 8.20
C ALA A 11 1.00 3.88 9.13
N LYS A 12 0.33 5.04 9.20
CA LYS A 12 -1.00 5.18 9.78
C LYS A 12 -2.03 5.07 8.66
N VAL A 13 -3.02 4.20 8.80
CA VAL A 13 -4.02 3.90 7.77
C VAL A 13 -5.43 3.99 8.33
N TRP A 14 -6.42 4.27 7.49
CA TRP A 14 -7.82 4.28 7.89
C TRP A 14 -8.36 2.88 8.19
N GLY A 15 -9.28 2.81 9.15
CA GLY A 15 -9.99 1.60 9.58
C GLY A 15 -9.18 0.67 10.48
N GLU A 16 -9.85 -0.40 10.94
CA GLU A 16 -9.24 -1.50 11.69
C GLU A 16 -8.51 -2.45 10.73
N PHE A 17 -7.18 -2.33 10.66
CA PHE A 17 -6.35 -3.18 9.82
C PHE A 17 -6.20 -4.57 10.45
N PRO A 18 -6.45 -5.67 9.72
CA PRO A 18 -6.46 -7.00 10.33
C PRO A 18 -5.09 -7.39 10.90
N LYS A 19 -5.11 -8.05 12.07
CA LYS A 19 -3.90 -8.57 12.72
C LYS A 19 -3.19 -9.61 11.84
N GLY A 20 -1.90 -9.82 12.10
CA GLY A 20 -1.10 -10.82 11.38
C GLY A 20 -0.37 -10.28 10.15
N ARG A 21 0.21 -11.17 9.35
CA ARG A 21 0.98 -10.84 8.14
C ARG A 21 0.11 -10.99 6.90
N HIS A 22 0.08 -9.95 6.08
CA HIS A 22 -0.63 -9.87 4.81
C HIS A 22 0.37 -9.79 3.68
N HIS A 23 0.31 -10.73 2.75
CA HIS A 23 1.20 -10.77 1.59
C HIS A 23 0.48 -10.20 0.38
N VAL A 24 0.85 -8.97 -0.02
CA VAL A 24 0.28 -8.32 -1.19
C VAL A 24 1.25 -8.50 -2.35
N ASP A 25 0.84 -9.31 -3.33
CA ASP A 25 1.58 -9.64 -4.55
C ASP A 25 0.70 -9.33 -5.75
N THR A 26 0.95 -8.18 -6.36
CA THR A 26 0.17 -7.66 -7.48
C THR A 26 1.10 -6.98 -8.49
N PHE A 27 0.54 -6.33 -9.49
CA PHE A 27 1.27 -5.51 -10.43
C PHE A 27 0.87 -4.05 -10.27
N ILE A 28 1.83 -3.14 -10.41
CA ILE A 28 1.60 -1.70 -10.40
C ILE A 28 1.93 -1.12 -11.76
N ASP A 29 1.06 -0.25 -12.25
CA ASP A 29 1.26 0.52 -13.46
C ASP A 29 0.78 1.96 -13.28
N PHE A 30 1.15 2.86 -14.20
CA PHE A 30 0.66 4.23 -14.22
C PHE A 30 -0.65 4.32 -14.99
N ASP A 31 -1.71 4.72 -14.30
CA ASP A 31 -3.00 5.02 -14.92
C ASP A 31 -2.96 6.44 -15.52
N LYS A 32 -3.16 6.53 -16.84
CA LYS A 32 -3.13 7.80 -17.57
C LYS A 32 -4.38 8.65 -17.33
N GLU A 33 -5.52 8.02 -17.09
CA GLU A 33 -6.80 8.70 -16.87
C GLU A 33 -6.84 9.26 -15.45
N ALA A 34 -6.56 8.42 -14.46
CA ALA A 34 -6.48 8.84 -13.05
C ALA A 34 -5.19 9.62 -12.72
N LYS A 35 -4.24 9.71 -13.66
CA LYS A 35 -2.92 10.37 -13.51
C LYS A 35 -2.13 9.94 -12.27
N ARG A 36 -2.24 8.66 -11.88
CA ARG A 36 -1.57 8.10 -10.69
C ARG A 36 -1.17 6.64 -10.89
N TYR A 37 -0.22 6.15 -10.10
CA TYR A 37 0.07 4.71 -10.06
C TYR A 37 -1.09 3.95 -9.41
N THR A 38 -1.47 2.81 -9.95
CA THR A 38 -2.54 1.96 -9.43
C THR A 38 -2.16 0.48 -9.48
N TYR A 39 -2.90 -0.36 -8.77
CA TYR A 39 -2.78 -1.81 -8.90
C TYR A 39 -3.51 -2.26 -10.17
N VAL A 40 -2.97 -3.26 -10.88
CA VAL A 40 -3.54 -3.79 -12.11
C VAL A 40 -3.45 -5.31 -12.15
N SER A 41 -4.39 -5.94 -12.85
CA SER A 41 -4.31 -7.36 -13.19
C SER A 41 -3.12 -7.64 -14.11
N LYS A 42 -2.57 -8.86 -14.05
CA LYS A 42 -1.48 -9.30 -14.92
C LYS A 42 -1.92 -9.22 -16.39
N GLY A 43 -1.35 -8.31 -17.18
CA GLY A 43 -1.73 -8.16 -18.59
C GLY A 43 -1.36 -6.84 -19.26
N SER A 44 -1.13 -5.76 -18.50
CA SER A 44 -0.56 -4.53 -19.08
C SER A 44 0.93 -4.71 -19.37
N TRP A 45 1.36 -4.29 -20.56
CA TRP A 45 2.76 -4.37 -21.03
C TRP A 45 3.74 -3.63 -20.12
N SER A 46 3.30 -2.52 -19.50
CA SER A 46 4.12 -1.70 -18.59
C SER A 46 4.02 -2.10 -17.13
N ALA A 47 3.11 -3.02 -16.79
CA ALA A 47 2.86 -3.40 -15.40
C ALA A 47 4.05 -4.13 -14.78
N LYS A 48 4.46 -3.67 -13.60
CA LYS A 48 5.60 -4.23 -12.89
C LYS A 48 5.15 -4.92 -11.61
N ARG A 49 5.57 -6.16 -11.40
CA ARG A 49 5.27 -6.90 -10.17
C ARG A 49 5.76 -6.13 -8.93
N ALA A 50 4.90 -6.06 -7.93
CA ALA A 50 5.08 -5.34 -6.68
C ALA A 50 4.71 -6.26 -5.51
N ILE A 51 5.64 -6.43 -4.57
CA ILE A 51 5.46 -7.34 -3.44
C ILE A 51 5.73 -6.59 -2.14
N THR A 52 4.75 -6.56 -1.24
CA THR A 52 4.86 -5.98 0.10
C THR A 52 4.26 -6.93 1.12
N ILE A 53 4.99 -7.20 2.21
CA ILE A 53 4.40 -7.83 3.39
C ILE A 53 3.95 -6.72 4.32
N ILE A 54 2.70 -6.73 4.76
CA ILE A 54 2.14 -5.73 5.67
C ILE A 54 1.72 -6.43 6.96
N ARG A 55 1.97 -5.81 8.11
CA ARG A 55 1.58 -6.35 9.42
C ARG A 55 0.83 -5.29 10.21
N GLY A 56 -0.41 -5.58 10.62
CA GLY A 56 -1.15 -4.76 11.57
C GLY A 56 -0.42 -4.70 12.91
N HIS A 57 -0.28 -3.50 13.49
CA HIS A 57 0.44 -3.27 14.74
C HIS A 57 -0.47 -2.82 15.88
N HIS A 58 -1.29 -1.79 15.66
CA HIS A 58 -2.19 -1.22 16.66
C HIS A 58 -3.41 -0.62 15.96
N TYR A 59 -4.61 -0.77 16.54
CA TYR A 59 -5.82 -0.09 16.09
C TYR A 59 -6.26 0.91 17.17
N ASP A 60 -6.55 2.14 16.77
CA ASP A 60 -7.11 3.19 17.60
C ASP A 60 -8.58 3.43 17.21
N PRO A 61 -9.55 3.02 18.06
CA PRO A 61 -10.97 3.18 17.78
C PRO A 61 -11.45 4.64 17.92
N VAL A 62 -10.68 5.53 18.55
CA VAL A 62 -11.06 6.95 18.69
C VAL A 62 -10.89 7.69 17.38
N THR A 63 -9.81 7.37 16.65
CA THR A 63 -9.51 8.00 15.35
C THR A 63 -9.95 7.16 14.16
N ASP A 64 -10.42 5.93 14.39
CA ASP A 64 -10.64 4.89 13.38
C ASP A 64 -9.42 4.70 12.47
N THR A 65 -8.24 4.56 13.08
CA THR A 65 -6.99 4.34 12.34
C THR A 65 -6.16 3.21 12.91
N SER A 66 -5.37 2.58 12.04
CA SER A 66 -4.41 1.55 12.42
C SER A 66 -2.97 1.96 12.11
N LEU A 67 -2.03 1.57 12.97
CA LEU A 67 -0.61 1.54 12.65
C LEU A 67 -0.27 0.20 12.00
N VAL A 68 0.45 0.24 10.89
CA VAL A 68 0.94 -0.94 10.17
C VAL A 68 2.43 -0.86 9.92
N LEU A 69 3.07 -2.03 9.84
CA LEU A 69 4.45 -2.19 9.39
C LEU A 69 4.46 -2.76 7.98
N ALA A 70 5.11 -2.06 7.05
CA ALA A 70 5.22 -2.47 5.66
C ALA A 70 6.68 -2.84 5.31
N PHE A 71 6.84 -4.03 4.73
CA PHE A 71 8.12 -4.62 4.32
C PHE A 71 8.10 -4.84 2.80
N PRO A 72 8.43 -3.82 2.00
CA PRO A 72 8.48 -3.96 0.55
C PRO A 72 9.65 -4.87 0.14
N ARG A 73 9.36 -5.87 -0.70
CA ARG A 73 10.35 -6.77 -1.30
C ARG A 73 10.81 -6.30 -2.68
N THR A 74 10.04 -5.40 -3.28
CA THR A 74 10.34 -4.67 -4.51
C THR A 74 10.30 -3.17 -4.25
N GLY A 75 10.85 -2.36 -5.14
CA GLY A 75 10.84 -0.89 -5.01
C GLY A 75 10.10 -0.19 -6.14
N ARG A 76 8.79 -0.43 -6.30
CA ARG A 76 7.97 0.29 -7.30
C ARG A 76 7.56 1.67 -6.75
N THR A 77 7.34 2.64 -7.65
CA THR A 77 6.85 3.97 -7.27
C THR A 77 5.51 3.86 -6.54
N HIS A 78 5.39 4.56 -5.41
CA HIS A 78 4.20 4.56 -4.54
C HIS A 78 3.74 3.19 -4.03
N GLN A 79 4.59 2.16 -4.08
CA GLN A 79 4.19 0.77 -3.84
C GLN A 79 3.37 0.54 -2.56
N ILE A 80 3.84 1.07 -1.42
CA ILE A 80 3.15 0.88 -0.13
C ILE A 80 1.80 1.60 -0.14
N ARG A 81 1.75 2.82 -0.69
CA ARG A 81 0.53 3.63 -0.79
C ARG A 81 -0.54 2.91 -1.61
N VAL A 82 -0.16 2.43 -2.80
CA VAL A 82 -1.04 1.67 -3.71
C VAL A 82 -1.52 0.36 -3.07
N HIS A 83 -0.64 -0.39 -2.41
CA HIS A 83 -1.01 -1.66 -1.77
C HIS A 83 -1.98 -1.45 -0.61
N LEU A 84 -1.76 -0.43 0.22
CA LEU A 84 -2.62 -0.11 1.35
C LEU A 84 -4.00 0.38 0.89
N HIS A 85 -4.05 1.23 -0.13
CA HIS A 85 -5.29 1.60 -0.80
C HIS A 85 -6.01 0.39 -1.42
N HIS A 86 -5.28 -0.51 -2.10
CA HIS A 86 -5.85 -1.74 -2.67
C HIS A 86 -6.48 -2.66 -1.62
N LEU A 87 -5.90 -2.72 -0.41
CA LEU A 87 -6.45 -3.46 0.71
C LEU A 87 -7.64 -2.78 1.39
N GLY A 88 -8.07 -1.60 0.93
CA GLY A 88 -9.14 -0.81 1.56
C GLY A 88 -8.71 -0.04 2.81
N HIS A 89 -7.40 0.09 3.05
CA HIS A 89 -6.84 0.80 4.21
C HIS A 89 -5.83 1.85 3.75
N PRO A 90 -6.25 2.93 3.05
CA PRO A 90 -5.33 3.94 2.54
C PRO A 90 -4.57 4.63 3.67
N ILE A 91 -3.39 5.16 3.35
CA ILE A 91 -2.57 5.91 4.31
C ILE A 91 -3.31 7.21 4.67
N ALA A 92 -3.44 7.48 5.97
CA ALA A 92 -4.04 8.70 6.45
C ALA A 92 -3.28 9.93 5.93
N ASN A 93 -4.02 10.94 5.47
CA ASN A 93 -3.48 12.19 4.88
C ASN A 93 -2.69 11.99 3.57
N ASP A 94 -2.93 10.90 2.84
CA ASP A 94 -2.34 10.70 1.51
C ASP A 94 -3.12 11.50 0.44
N PRO A 95 -2.56 12.56 -0.18
CA PRO A 95 -3.33 13.42 -1.08
C PRO A 95 -3.64 12.79 -2.46
N VAL A 96 -3.18 11.56 -2.73
CA VAL A 96 -3.34 10.89 -4.05
C VAL A 96 -4.20 9.63 -3.95
N TYR A 97 -4.26 9.02 -2.76
CA TYR A 97 -4.91 7.71 -2.56
C TYR A 97 -5.94 7.76 -1.44
N ASN A 98 -6.43 8.95 -1.08
CA ASN A 98 -7.39 9.15 0.00
C ASN A 98 -8.69 9.80 -0.50
N ASP A 99 -9.02 9.58 -1.78
CA ASP A 99 -10.12 10.24 -2.50
C ASP A 99 -11.49 10.01 -1.84
N ASP A 100 -11.67 8.87 -1.14
CA ASP A 100 -12.93 8.50 -0.44
C ASP A 100 -12.95 8.86 1.06
N TYR A 101 -11.83 9.30 1.62
CA TYR A 101 -11.64 9.61 3.05
C TYR A 101 -11.25 11.07 3.28
N SER A 102 -11.52 11.94 2.31
CA SER A 102 -11.48 13.39 2.51
C SER A 102 -12.66 13.80 3.39
N ALA A 103 -12.38 14.06 4.66
CA ALA A 103 -13.23 14.90 5.49
C ALA A 103 -13.20 16.35 4.96
#